data_AF-A0A6M0Q2R8-F1
#
_entry.id   AF-A0A6M0Q2R8-F1
#
_cell.length_a   1.000
_cell.length_b   1.000
_cell.length_c   1.000
_cell.angle_alpha   90.00
_cell.angle_beta   90.00
_cell.angle_gamma   90.00
#
_symmetry.space_group_name_H-M   'P 1'
#
loop_
_entity.id
_entity.type
_entity.pdbx_description
1 polymer ?
#
loop_
_entity_poly.entity_id
_entity_poly.type
_entity_poly.pdbx_seq_one_letter_code
_entity_poly.pdbx_strand_id
1 'polypeptide(L)'
;MEIIDKRNSLPTHPSKRYRRRSLSAIKNIAIHHSATTSGSAESFARYHVNTLEWPGIAYHYVVDKDGTISLCHDLEVVSYHVGNSNYRAVGICMVGDFRTQQLTEAQKTATQNLVLSLLDVLTVDIDDVWGHQEFPGYEWKPCPSINMGNFRSELFARGDRGELPIYRSVSYSSGPRTRTYLSYGDQGDDIKALQERLEILGFKPGVIDGIFGKVTEDAVKRFQRAANLSVDGIVGPETRDALKRYDQDVPLIELASPTDVDTDDGGLYELESRRTLRLLSPYMRGEDIRDVQEKIGAVADGIFGPATAEAVRRYQRRKGLVSDGIVGPRTWQALDQNDTGGVPYSRLIFLTNPYIQGRDVKRVQRALNISEDGIFGPITDQAVRNFQRRERLNIDGIVGPNTWSRLFG
;
A
#
# COMPACT_ATOMS: atom_id res chain seq x y z
N MET A 1 20.22 -16.16 12.89
CA MET A 1 19.92 -14.78 12.45
C MET A 1 18.46 -14.50 12.79
N GLU A 2 18.16 -13.42 13.53
CA GLU A 2 16.79 -13.02 13.84
C GLU A 2 16.34 -11.92 12.86
N ILE A 3 15.37 -12.24 12.01
CA ILE A 3 14.75 -11.29 11.08
C ILE A 3 13.34 -11.00 11.58
N ILE A 4 13.05 -9.72 11.79
CA ILE A 4 11.73 -9.20 12.12
C ILE A 4 11.06 -8.75 10.83
N ASP A 5 9.96 -9.40 10.46
CA ASP A 5 9.17 -8.97 9.30
C ASP A 5 8.37 -7.71 9.63
N LYS A 6 8.63 -6.64 8.88
CA LYS A 6 8.01 -5.32 9.02
C LYS A 6 7.32 -4.85 7.74
N ARG A 7 7.22 -5.68 6.70
CA ARG A 7 6.64 -5.29 5.39
C ARG A 7 5.26 -4.65 5.51
N ASN A 8 4.46 -5.12 6.47
CA ASN A 8 3.09 -4.64 6.70
C ASN A 8 2.94 -3.74 7.94
N SER A 9 4.01 -3.46 8.68
CA SER A 9 3.98 -2.64 9.90
C SER A 9 4.60 -1.26 9.74
N LEU A 10 5.35 -1.04 8.66
CA LEU A 10 5.99 0.25 8.38
C LEU A 10 5.01 1.25 7.75
N PRO A 11 5.16 2.56 8.03
CA PRO A 11 4.46 3.61 7.31
C PRO A 11 4.58 3.47 5.79
N THR A 12 3.46 3.61 5.10
CA THR A 12 3.37 3.65 3.63
C THR A 12 2.53 4.84 3.20
N HIS A 13 2.82 5.39 2.02
CA HIS A 13 2.02 6.46 1.44
C HIS A 13 0.64 5.94 1.02
N PRO A 14 -0.46 6.65 1.31
CA PRO A 14 -1.81 6.15 1.07
C PRO A 14 -2.07 5.79 -0.40
N SER A 15 -1.58 6.59 -1.34
CA SER A 15 -1.85 6.43 -2.79
C SER A 15 -0.65 6.10 -3.69
N LYS A 16 0.59 6.17 -3.20
CA LYS A 16 1.78 5.93 -4.04
C LYS A 16 2.22 4.47 -3.82
N ARG A 17 2.70 3.81 -4.88
CA ARG A 17 3.16 2.41 -4.82
C ARG A 17 4.52 2.29 -5.50
N TYR A 18 5.36 1.42 -4.97
CA TYR A 18 6.57 1.02 -5.66
C TYR A 18 6.22 0.09 -6.82
N ARG A 19 7.02 0.14 -7.88
CA ARG A 19 6.95 -0.85 -8.96
C ARG A 19 7.47 -2.19 -8.48
N ARG A 20 7.19 -3.26 -9.22
CA ARG A 20 7.76 -4.58 -8.98
C ARG A 20 8.60 -5.06 -10.16
N ARG A 21 9.52 -5.99 -9.91
CA ARG A 21 10.39 -6.66 -10.88
C ARG A 21 10.45 -8.16 -10.57
N SER A 22 10.89 -8.99 -11.52
CA SER A 22 11.19 -10.40 -11.22
C SER A 22 12.44 -10.53 -10.34
N LEU A 23 12.55 -11.62 -9.58
CA LEU A 23 13.77 -11.92 -8.83
C LEU A 23 14.99 -12.03 -9.75
N SER A 24 14.84 -12.62 -10.93
CA SER A 24 15.92 -12.76 -11.94
C SER A 24 16.44 -11.42 -12.50
N ALA A 25 15.67 -10.33 -12.36
CA ALA A 25 16.10 -9.00 -12.75
C ALA A 25 17.03 -8.35 -11.71
N ILE A 26 17.12 -8.92 -10.50
CA ILE A 26 18.05 -8.48 -9.48
C ILE A 26 19.45 -8.97 -9.85
N LYS A 27 20.41 -8.04 -9.84
CA LYS A 27 21.81 -8.29 -10.20
C LYS A 27 22.78 -7.77 -9.15
N ASN A 28 22.34 -6.98 -8.17
CA ASN A 28 23.21 -6.41 -7.16
C ASN A 28 22.54 -6.38 -5.78
N ILE A 29 23.37 -6.46 -4.74
CA ILE A 29 23.00 -6.12 -3.37
C ILE A 29 23.69 -4.79 -3.03
N ALA A 30 22.90 -3.77 -2.72
CA ALA A 30 23.37 -2.44 -2.35
C ALA A 30 23.46 -2.29 -0.84
N ILE A 31 24.67 -2.00 -0.34
CA ILE A 31 24.97 -1.75 1.07
C ILE A 31 24.97 -0.25 1.33
N HIS A 32 24.17 0.15 2.31
CA HIS A 32 24.00 1.53 2.75
C HIS A 32 24.30 1.67 4.25
N HIS A 33 24.66 2.89 4.65
CA HIS A 33 24.43 3.35 6.02
C HIS A 33 23.24 4.32 6.04
N SER A 34 22.70 4.63 7.20
CA SER A 34 21.64 5.64 7.30
C SER A 34 22.15 7.08 7.27
N ALA A 35 23.46 7.28 7.47
CA ALA A 35 24.09 8.59 7.69
C ALA A 35 23.48 9.33 8.90
N THR A 36 22.96 8.57 9.86
CA THR A 36 22.40 9.06 11.12
C THR A 36 23.07 8.36 12.29
N THR A 37 23.29 9.06 13.40
CA THR A 37 23.92 8.46 14.59
C THR A 37 23.05 7.41 15.30
N SER A 38 21.75 7.41 15.02
CA SER A 38 20.73 6.47 15.50
C SER A 38 19.54 6.41 14.54
N GLY A 39 18.65 5.44 14.71
CA GLY A 39 17.46 5.26 13.88
C GLY A 39 16.89 3.85 13.99
N SER A 40 15.81 3.62 13.26
CA SER A 40 15.19 2.31 13.05
C SER A 40 14.46 2.30 11.69
N ALA A 41 14.05 1.11 11.25
CA ALA A 41 13.21 0.94 10.06
C ALA A 41 11.96 1.85 10.11
N GLU A 42 11.29 1.96 11.27
CA GLU A 42 10.13 2.82 11.46
C GLU A 42 10.47 4.30 11.30
N SER A 43 11.59 4.76 11.88
CA SER A 43 11.98 6.17 11.74
C SER A 43 12.32 6.53 10.30
N PHE A 44 12.96 5.60 9.55
CA PHE A 44 13.31 5.81 8.16
C PHE A 44 12.07 5.75 7.28
N ALA A 45 11.15 4.81 7.52
CA ALA A 45 9.86 4.76 6.85
C ALA A 45 9.06 6.04 7.06
N ARG A 46 8.98 6.56 8.30
CA ARG A 46 8.34 7.85 8.60
C ARG A 46 8.97 9.00 7.82
N TYR A 47 10.30 9.08 7.77
CA TYR A 47 10.99 10.11 7.00
C TYR A 47 10.70 10.01 5.49
N HIS A 48 10.83 8.82 4.91
CA HIS A 48 10.57 8.60 3.49
C HIS A 48 9.12 8.91 3.11
N VAL A 49 8.15 8.49 3.92
CA VAL A 49 6.73 8.71 3.61
C VAL A 49 6.29 10.13 3.94
N ASN A 50 6.60 10.63 5.14
CA ASN A 50 6.04 11.89 5.62
C ASN A 50 6.82 13.11 5.14
N THR A 51 8.13 12.96 4.90
CA THR A 51 8.99 14.07 4.48
C THR A 51 9.27 14.04 2.99
N LEU A 52 9.57 12.87 2.42
CA LEU A 52 9.88 12.75 0.99
C LEU A 52 8.68 12.37 0.13
N GLU A 53 7.53 12.08 0.76
CA GLU A 53 6.32 11.59 0.09
C GLU A 53 6.55 10.35 -0.78
N TRP A 54 7.43 9.44 -0.38
CA TRP A 54 7.70 8.20 -1.09
C TRP A 54 6.65 7.13 -0.79
N PRO A 55 6.44 6.13 -1.68
CA PRO A 55 5.51 5.03 -1.43
C PRO A 55 5.68 4.31 -0.08
N GLY A 56 6.91 4.20 0.41
CA GLY A 56 7.24 3.54 1.67
C GLY A 56 8.71 3.78 2.03
N ILE A 57 9.29 2.88 2.81
CA ILE A 57 10.72 2.91 3.13
C ILE A 57 11.57 2.60 1.88
N ALA A 58 12.74 3.23 1.79
CA ALA A 58 13.71 3.05 0.71
C ALA A 58 14.33 1.64 0.62
N TYR A 59 14.47 0.94 1.74
CA TYR A 59 15.32 -0.25 1.85
C TYR A 59 14.50 -1.52 1.97
N HIS A 60 15.04 -2.62 1.46
CA HIS A 60 14.43 -3.94 1.60
C HIS A 60 14.74 -4.52 2.97
N TYR A 61 15.92 -4.20 3.52
CA TYR A 61 16.33 -4.57 4.86
C TYR A 61 16.94 -3.37 5.61
N VAL A 62 16.72 -3.31 6.92
CA VAL A 62 17.41 -2.40 7.83
C VAL A 62 18.08 -3.23 8.92
N VAL A 63 19.34 -2.95 9.23
CA VAL A 63 20.12 -3.64 10.26
C VAL A 63 20.45 -2.66 11.39
N ASP A 64 19.94 -2.92 12.58
CA ASP A 64 20.17 -2.10 13.77
C ASP A 64 21.56 -2.39 14.38
N LYS A 65 22.02 -1.51 15.29
CA LYS A 65 23.39 -1.58 15.86
C LYS A 65 23.65 -2.84 16.70
N ASP A 66 22.60 -3.50 17.18
CA ASP A 66 22.67 -4.76 17.93
C ASP A 66 22.64 -6.00 17.02
N GLY A 67 22.51 -5.82 15.71
CA GLY A 67 22.40 -6.91 14.74
C GLY A 67 20.97 -7.36 14.43
N THR A 68 19.95 -6.72 15.00
CA THR A 68 18.55 -6.98 14.63
C THR A 68 18.30 -6.59 13.17
N ILE A 69 17.69 -7.48 12.39
CA ILE A 69 17.36 -7.22 10.98
C ILE A 69 15.85 -7.02 10.83
N SER A 70 15.45 -5.93 10.19
CA SER A 70 14.07 -5.68 9.78
C SER A 70 13.89 -5.95 8.29
N LEU A 71 13.04 -6.91 7.92
CA LEU A 71 12.58 -7.11 6.54
C LEU A 71 11.48 -6.10 6.23
N CYS A 72 11.74 -5.23 5.27
CA CYS A 72 10.95 -4.02 5.01
C CYS A 72 10.14 -4.09 3.71
N HIS A 73 10.62 -4.82 2.70
CA HIS A 73 9.90 -5.05 1.43
C HIS A 73 10.18 -6.45 0.90
N ASP A 74 9.25 -6.99 0.11
CA ASP A 74 9.55 -8.13 -0.76
C ASP A 74 10.71 -7.78 -1.71
N LEU A 75 11.53 -8.77 -2.08
CA LEU A 75 12.71 -8.58 -2.94
C LEU A 75 12.34 -8.02 -4.33
N GLU A 76 11.14 -8.33 -4.81
CA GLU A 76 10.59 -7.87 -6.08
C GLU A 76 10.24 -6.37 -6.08
N VAL A 77 10.18 -5.70 -4.93
CA VAL A 77 9.81 -4.27 -4.86
C VAL A 77 10.97 -3.40 -5.34
N VAL A 78 10.70 -2.49 -6.29
CA VAL A 78 11.65 -1.48 -6.76
C VAL A 78 11.54 -0.24 -5.87
N SER A 79 12.15 -0.32 -4.69
CA SER A 79 12.24 0.79 -3.72
C SER A 79 13.35 1.78 -4.06
N TYR A 80 13.36 2.96 -3.44
CA TYR A 80 14.22 4.09 -3.85
C TYR A 80 15.49 4.23 -3.01
N HIS A 81 16.54 3.46 -3.30
CA HIS A 81 17.78 3.45 -2.48
C HIS A 81 19.06 3.78 -3.25
N VAL A 82 19.11 3.57 -4.56
CA VAL A 82 20.30 3.78 -5.43
C VAL A 82 19.94 4.39 -6.80
N GLY A 83 18.79 5.08 -6.87
CA GLY A 83 18.30 5.80 -8.05
C GLY A 83 18.21 4.94 -9.33
N ASN A 84 19.03 5.22 -10.34
CA ASN A 84 18.93 4.54 -11.65
C ASN A 84 19.16 3.03 -11.57
N SER A 85 19.78 2.53 -10.50
CA SER A 85 20.04 1.09 -10.32
C SER A 85 18.97 0.39 -9.47
N ASN A 86 17.93 1.09 -9.02
CA ASN A 86 16.86 0.52 -8.16
C ASN A 86 16.19 -0.72 -8.80
N TYR A 87 16.03 -0.72 -10.13
CA TYR A 87 15.36 -1.80 -10.85
C TYR A 87 16.15 -3.12 -10.87
N ARG A 88 17.41 -3.14 -10.42
CA ARG A 88 18.27 -4.32 -10.40
C ARG A 88 18.93 -4.58 -9.05
N ALA A 89 18.60 -3.80 -8.02
CA ALA A 89 19.30 -3.84 -6.74
C ALA A 89 18.37 -4.03 -5.54
N VAL A 90 18.77 -4.92 -4.64
CA VAL A 90 18.19 -5.05 -3.29
C VAL A 90 18.98 -4.14 -2.35
N GLY A 91 18.30 -3.32 -1.56
CA GLY A 91 18.93 -2.34 -0.67
C GLY A 91 18.92 -2.79 0.79
N ILE A 92 20.10 -2.84 1.42
CA ILE A 92 20.31 -3.11 2.85
C ILE A 92 20.88 -1.86 3.50
N CYS A 93 20.23 -1.32 4.53
CA CYS A 93 20.70 -0.14 5.26
C CYS A 93 21.09 -0.47 6.70
N MET A 94 22.33 -0.20 7.05
CA MET A 94 22.82 -0.29 8.43
C MET A 94 22.58 1.04 9.15
N VAL A 95 21.97 1.00 10.33
CA VAL A 95 21.77 2.19 11.17
C VAL A 95 23.12 2.69 11.69
N GLY A 96 23.53 3.89 11.26
CA GLY A 96 24.78 4.51 11.66
C GLY A 96 25.28 5.58 10.69
N ASP A 97 26.21 6.41 11.17
CA ASP A 97 26.99 7.32 10.34
C ASP A 97 28.47 6.88 10.32
N PHE A 98 28.81 5.99 9.39
CA PHE A 98 30.16 5.40 9.33
C PHE A 98 31.24 6.33 8.77
N ARG A 99 30.93 7.60 8.52
CA ARG A 99 31.96 8.63 8.33
C ARG A 99 32.65 8.97 9.66
N THR A 100 31.95 8.76 10.77
CA THR A 100 32.40 9.17 12.12
C THR A 100 32.25 8.06 13.17
N GLN A 101 31.40 7.07 12.93
CA GLN A 101 31.16 5.94 13.82
C GLN A 101 31.76 4.65 13.25
N GLN A 102 32.10 3.71 14.13
CA GLN A 102 32.48 2.37 13.72
C GLN A 102 31.24 1.46 13.65
N LEU A 103 31.25 0.55 12.68
CA LEU A 103 30.28 -0.52 12.56
C LEU A 103 30.46 -1.48 13.74
N THR A 104 29.37 -1.87 14.42
CA THR A 104 29.47 -2.83 15.53
C THR A 104 29.67 -4.25 14.99
N GLU A 105 30.31 -5.13 15.77
CA GLU A 105 30.53 -6.53 15.36
C GLU A 105 29.22 -7.31 15.17
N ALA A 106 28.20 -7.02 15.99
CA ALA A 106 26.88 -7.64 15.87
C ALA A 106 26.18 -7.21 14.57
N GLN A 107 26.16 -5.91 14.27
CA GLN A 107 25.59 -5.36 13.04
C GLN A 107 26.34 -5.86 11.79
N LYS A 108 27.67 -5.90 11.86
CA LYS A 108 28.54 -6.45 10.81
C LYS A 108 28.22 -7.91 10.53
N THR A 109 28.23 -8.75 11.56
CA THR A 109 27.97 -10.19 11.44
C THR A 109 26.55 -10.46 10.93
N ALA A 110 25.54 -9.74 11.43
CA ALA A 110 24.18 -9.84 10.96
C ALA A 110 24.04 -9.46 9.47
N THR A 111 24.66 -8.36 9.06
CA THR A 111 24.66 -7.91 7.66
C THR A 111 25.36 -8.92 6.76
N GLN A 112 26.50 -9.48 7.19
CA GLN A 112 27.23 -10.49 6.42
C GLN A 112 26.41 -11.77 6.23
N ASN A 113 25.76 -12.26 7.29
CA ASN A 113 24.89 -13.43 7.23
C ASN A 113 23.68 -13.20 6.31
N LEU A 114 23.08 -12.01 6.36
CA LEU A 114 21.99 -11.63 5.48
C LEU A 114 22.44 -11.62 4.02
N VAL A 115 23.59 -11.00 3.72
CA VAL A 115 24.14 -10.96 2.36
C VAL A 115 24.37 -12.37 1.83
N LEU A 116 25.06 -13.24 2.58
CA LEU A 116 25.32 -14.62 2.17
C LEU A 116 24.01 -15.38 1.86
N SER A 117 22.96 -15.19 2.66
CA SER A 117 21.66 -15.80 2.39
C SER A 117 21.00 -15.28 1.11
N LEU A 118 21.21 -14.00 0.77
CA LEU A 118 20.64 -13.38 -0.42
C LEU A 118 21.42 -13.75 -1.69
N LEU A 119 22.73 -14.02 -1.62
CA LEU A 119 23.51 -14.48 -2.77
C LEU A 119 22.92 -15.75 -3.38
N ASP A 120 22.55 -16.72 -2.52
CA ASP A 120 21.90 -17.97 -2.94
C ASP A 120 20.51 -17.72 -3.55
N VAL A 121 19.65 -16.99 -2.83
CA VAL A 121 18.27 -16.70 -3.26
C VAL A 121 18.22 -15.92 -4.57
N LEU A 122 19.16 -15.00 -4.79
CA LEU A 122 19.19 -14.13 -5.96
C LEU A 122 20.05 -14.69 -7.10
N THR A 123 20.86 -15.71 -6.81
CA THR A 123 21.86 -16.27 -7.74
C THR A 123 22.79 -15.18 -8.27
N VAL A 124 23.39 -14.41 -7.36
CA VAL A 124 24.36 -13.34 -7.65
C VAL A 124 25.66 -13.60 -6.90
N ASP A 125 26.78 -13.08 -7.40
CA ASP A 125 28.10 -13.34 -6.84
C ASP A 125 28.50 -12.33 -5.76
N ILE A 126 29.50 -12.66 -4.94
CA ILE A 126 30.06 -11.74 -3.93
C ILE A 126 30.54 -10.42 -4.57
N ASP A 127 31.04 -10.50 -5.80
CA ASP A 127 31.48 -9.33 -6.56
C ASP A 127 30.33 -8.37 -6.92
N ASP A 128 29.07 -8.81 -6.86
CA ASP A 128 27.88 -7.99 -7.10
C ASP A 128 27.33 -7.31 -5.82
N VAL A 129 28.02 -7.45 -4.69
CA VAL A 129 27.71 -6.78 -3.41
C VAL A 129 28.44 -5.44 -3.34
N TRP A 130 27.70 -4.36 -3.60
CA TRP A 130 28.27 -3.02 -3.80
C TRP A 130 27.83 -2.05 -2.72
N GLY A 131 28.73 -1.16 -2.31
CA GLY A 131 28.34 0.05 -1.59
C GLY A 131 27.62 1.03 -2.52
N HIS A 132 26.77 1.91 -2.00
CA HIS A 132 26.10 2.94 -2.82
C HIS A 132 27.09 3.71 -3.72
N GLN A 133 28.27 4.06 -3.21
CA GLN A 133 29.31 4.76 -3.96
C GLN A 133 29.91 3.98 -5.14
N GLU A 134 29.77 2.65 -5.17
CA GLU A 134 30.31 1.79 -6.24
C GLU A 134 29.31 1.67 -7.41
N PHE A 135 28.09 2.21 -7.28
CA PHE A 135 27.13 2.24 -8.37
C PHE A 135 27.41 3.39 -9.36
N PRO A 136 27.25 3.17 -10.68
CA PRO A 136 27.51 4.18 -11.69
C PRO A 136 26.74 5.49 -11.45
N GLY A 137 27.45 6.62 -11.40
CA GLY A 137 26.88 7.96 -11.19
C GLY A 137 26.69 8.36 -9.73
N TYR A 138 27.15 7.52 -8.79
CA TYR A 138 27.05 7.75 -7.34
C TYR A 138 28.41 7.76 -6.63
N GLU A 139 29.51 7.81 -7.35
CA GLU A 139 30.89 7.78 -6.85
C GLU A 139 31.18 8.91 -5.84
N TRP A 140 30.45 10.03 -5.97
CA TRP A 140 30.54 11.18 -5.09
C TRP A 140 29.84 11.01 -3.73
N LYS A 141 28.98 10.00 -3.57
CA LYS A 141 28.21 9.80 -2.33
C LYS A 141 29.05 9.00 -1.33
N PRO A 142 29.39 9.55 -0.15
CA PRO A 142 30.11 8.80 0.87
C PRO A 142 29.14 7.85 1.59
N CYS A 143 28.77 6.75 0.94
CA CYS A 143 27.85 5.73 1.45
C CYS A 143 28.25 4.37 0.85
N PRO A 144 28.42 3.32 1.68
CA PRO A 144 28.14 3.22 3.11
C PRO A 144 29.25 3.76 4.03
N SER A 145 30.32 4.35 3.50
CA SER A 145 31.50 4.78 4.29
C SER A 145 32.19 3.66 5.09
N ILE A 146 32.09 2.42 4.58
CA ILE A 146 32.94 1.30 5.00
C ILE A 146 33.78 0.84 3.81
N ASN A 147 34.86 0.12 4.08
CA ASN A 147 35.68 -0.47 3.02
C ASN A 147 34.97 -1.69 2.44
N MET A 148 34.32 -1.51 1.29
CA MET A 148 33.57 -2.56 0.61
C MET A 148 34.45 -3.69 0.05
N GLY A 149 35.71 -3.41 -0.29
CA GLY A 149 36.68 -4.44 -0.66
C GLY A 149 36.96 -5.39 0.51
N ASN A 150 37.24 -4.85 1.69
CA ASN A 150 37.40 -5.65 2.91
C ASN A 150 36.12 -6.40 3.26
N PHE A 151 34.96 -5.75 3.12
CA PHE A 151 33.65 -6.38 3.38
C PHE A 151 33.42 -7.62 2.49
N ARG A 152 33.71 -7.52 1.19
CA ARG A 152 33.63 -8.66 0.25
C ARG A 152 34.66 -9.75 0.56
N SER A 153 35.90 -9.38 0.87
CA SER A 153 36.94 -10.35 1.26
C SER A 153 36.56 -11.14 2.51
N GLU A 154 35.93 -10.49 3.50
CA GLU A 154 35.43 -11.17 4.70
C GLU A 154 34.22 -12.07 4.43
N LEU A 155 33.32 -11.69 3.50
CA LEU A 155 32.22 -12.55 3.05
C LEU A 155 32.77 -13.82 2.39
N PHE A 156 33.75 -13.67 1.49
CA PHE A 156 34.42 -14.78 0.82
C PHE A 156 35.06 -15.73 1.83
N ALA A 157 35.84 -15.19 2.78
CA ALA A 157 36.48 -15.99 3.82
C ALA A 157 35.48 -16.74 4.72
N ARG A 158 34.29 -16.19 4.97
CA ARG A 158 33.22 -16.86 5.73
C ARG A 158 32.51 -17.94 4.91
N GLY A 159 32.28 -17.70 3.62
CA GLY A 159 31.69 -18.68 2.69
C GLY A 159 32.56 -19.93 2.53
N ASP A 160 33.87 -19.73 2.38
CA ASP A 160 34.85 -20.81 2.16
C ASP A 160 35.12 -21.66 3.40
N ARG A 161 34.97 -21.10 4.61
CA ARG A 161 35.22 -21.84 5.87
C ARG A 161 34.15 -22.88 6.20
N GLY A 162 33.11 -23.02 5.39
CA GLY A 162 31.93 -23.81 5.75
C GLY A 162 31.24 -23.29 7.01
N GLU A 163 31.56 -22.06 7.43
CA GLU A 163 30.86 -21.30 8.47
C GLU A 163 29.53 -20.73 7.95
N LEU A 164 29.11 -21.11 6.74
CA LEU A 164 27.72 -21.03 6.33
C LEU A 164 26.94 -21.93 7.29
N PRO A 165 26.12 -21.38 8.21
CA PRO A 165 25.27 -22.24 9.01
C PRO A 165 24.42 -23.04 8.01
N ILE A 166 24.35 -24.36 8.16
CA ILE A 166 23.41 -25.18 7.42
C ILE A 166 22.02 -24.72 7.84
N TYR A 167 21.48 -23.74 7.15
CA TYR A 167 20.11 -23.29 7.29
C TYR A 167 19.25 -24.27 6.51
N ARG A 168 18.91 -25.39 7.18
CA ARG A 168 17.76 -26.21 6.77
C ARG A 168 16.59 -25.26 6.56
N SER A 169 15.94 -25.42 5.40
CA SER A 169 14.60 -24.91 5.04
C SER A 169 14.03 -23.96 6.07
N VAL A 170 13.95 -22.66 5.73
CA VAL A 170 13.32 -21.59 6.51
C VAL A 170 12.07 -22.10 7.22
N SER A 171 12.24 -22.61 8.44
CA SER A 171 11.16 -22.90 9.33
C SER A 171 10.80 -21.56 9.93
N TYR A 172 9.75 -20.95 9.39
CA TYR A 172 9.04 -19.89 10.07
C TYR A 172 8.81 -20.33 11.51
N SER A 173 9.49 -19.69 12.45
CA SER A 173 9.20 -19.91 13.86
C SER A 173 7.89 -19.19 14.19
N SER A 174 6.81 -19.97 14.17
CA SER A 174 5.56 -19.70 14.88
C SER A 174 5.83 -19.93 16.36
N GLY A 175 6.13 -18.85 17.07
CA GLY A 175 5.99 -18.78 18.51
C GLY A 175 4.76 -17.94 18.87
N PRO A 176 4.29 -18.01 20.12
CA PRO A 176 3.18 -17.20 20.60
C PRO A 176 3.51 -15.71 20.42
N ARG A 177 2.82 -15.06 19.48
CA ARG A 177 2.91 -13.63 19.20
C ARG A 177 1.66 -12.97 19.74
N THR A 178 1.79 -11.95 20.58
CA THR A 178 0.66 -11.08 20.92
C THR A 178 0.82 -9.77 20.17
N ARG A 179 0.26 -9.68 18.96
CA ARG A 179 0.23 -8.43 18.20
C ARG A 179 -0.89 -7.51 18.70
N THR A 180 -0.66 -6.21 18.75
CA THR A 180 -1.68 -5.23 19.16
C THR A 180 -2.86 -5.18 18.19
N TYR A 181 -2.59 -5.37 16.89
CA TYR A 181 -3.57 -5.40 15.81
C TYR A 181 -3.34 -6.64 14.94
N LEU A 182 -4.41 -7.30 14.49
CA LEU A 182 -4.38 -8.34 13.45
C LEU A 182 -5.18 -7.88 12.24
N SER A 183 -4.69 -8.14 11.04
CA SER A 183 -5.30 -7.66 9.80
C SER A 183 -4.90 -8.51 8.60
N TYR A 184 -5.53 -8.25 7.45
CA TYR A 184 -5.28 -8.98 6.22
C TYR A 184 -3.78 -9.09 5.90
N GLY A 185 -3.32 -10.32 5.66
CA GLY A 185 -1.93 -10.66 5.37
C GLY A 185 -1.09 -11.07 6.57
N ASP A 186 -1.58 -10.88 7.81
CA ASP A 186 -0.89 -11.35 9.02
C ASP A 186 -0.90 -12.89 9.11
N GLN A 187 0.15 -13.47 9.70
CA GLN A 187 0.28 -14.93 9.87
C GLN A 187 0.84 -15.30 11.24
N GLY A 188 0.41 -16.40 11.85
CA GLY A 188 0.94 -16.94 13.09
C GLY A 188 -0.11 -17.49 14.07
N ASP A 189 0.35 -17.95 15.24
CA ASP A 189 -0.48 -18.65 16.23
C ASP A 189 -1.61 -17.78 16.83
N ASP A 190 -1.44 -16.46 16.87
CA ASP A 190 -2.48 -15.49 17.24
C ASP A 190 -3.56 -15.31 16.17
N ILE A 191 -3.21 -15.50 14.90
CA ILE A 191 -4.21 -15.59 13.82
C ILE A 191 -4.96 -16.89 13.95
N LYS A 192 -4.25 -17.98 14.25
CA LYS A 192 -4.87 -19.28 14.48
C LYS A 192 -5.85 -19.22 15.66
N ALA A 193 -5.45 -18.61 16.78
CA ALA A 193 -6.31 -18.38 17.94
C ALA A 193 -7.50 -17.46 17.63
N LEU A 194 -7.32 -16.45 16.77
CA LEU A 194 -8.41 -15.60 16.29
C LEU A 194 -9.41 -16.42 15.44
N GLN A 195 -8.91 -17.21 14.49
CA GLN A 195 -9.72 -18.07 13.62
C GLN A 195 -10.49 -19.09 14.47
N GLU A 196 -9.85 -19.76 15.43
CA GLU A 196 -10.51 -20.66 16.38
C GLU A 196 -11.62 -19.94 17.16
N ARG A 197 -11.35 -18.73 17.67
CA ARG A 197 -12.36 -17.96 18.42
C ARG A 197 -13.53 -17.55 17.54
N LEU A 198 -13.29 -17.06 16.33
CA LEU A 198 -14.35 -16.67 15.40
C LEU A 198 -15.18 -17.88 14.95
N GLU A 199 -14.56 -19.05 14.79
CA GLU A 199 -15.26 -20.30 14.46
C GLU A 199 -16.17 -20.75 15.62
N ILE A 200 -15.66 -20.74 16.86
CA ILE A 200 -16.46 -21.03 18.07
C ILE A 200 -17.68 -20.09 18.17
N LEU A 201 -17.50 -18.82 17.83
CA LEU A 201 -18.56 -17.82 17.83
C LEU A 201 -19.47 -17.85 16.58
N GLY A 202 -19.24 -18.78 15.65
CA GLY A 202 -20.09 -19.01 14.48
C GLY A 202 -19.87 -18.05 13.30
N PHE A 203 -18.79 -17.25 13.30
CA PHE A 203 -18.52 -16.25 12.26
C PHE A 203 -17.77 -16.79 11.02
N LYS A 204 -17.42 -18.08 11.01
CA LYS A 204 -16.86 -18.84 9.87
C LYS A 204 -15.65 -18.17 9.20
N PRO A 205 -14.45 -18.21 9.81
CA PRO A 205 -13.24 -17.56 9.30
C PRO A 205 -12.51 -18.32 8.19
N GLY A 206 -13.03 -19.49 7.79
CA GLY A 206 -12.41 -20.37 6.80
C GLY A 206 -11.51 -21.41 7.48
N VAL A 207 -10.49 -21.88 6.77
CA VAL A 207 -9.51 -22.83 7.31
C VAL A 207 -8.71 -22.21 8.46
N ILE A 208 -8.47 -22.98 9.52
CA ILE A 208 -7.69 -22.56 10.70
C ILE A 208 -6.21 -22.87 10.43
N ASP A 209 -5.61 -22.08 9.55
CA ASP A 209 -4.25 -22.25 9.05
C ASP A 209 -3.26 -21.23 9.64
N GLY A 210 -3.75 -20.29 10.45
CA GLY A 210 -2.95 -19.21 11.00
C GLY A 210 -2.62 -18.12 9.99
N ILE A 211 -3.36 -18.00 8.88
CA ILE A 211 -3.20 -16.95 7.85
C ILE A 211 -4.44 -16.06 7.84
N PHE A 212 -4.24 -14.76 8.06
CA PHE A 212 -5.32 -13.77 8.04
C PHE A 212 -5.62 -13.42 6.58
N GLY A 213 -6.26 -14.34 5.88
CA GLY A 213 -6.69 -14.17 4.50
C GLY A 213 -8.05 -13.47 4.38
N LYS A 214 -8.53 -13.33 3.15
CA LYS A 214 -9.80 -12.65 2.84
C LYS A 214 -11.00 -13.20 3.62
N VAL A 215 -11.08 -14.53 3.75
CA VAL A 215 -12.19 -15.20 4.45
C VAL A 215 -12.16 -14.91 5.96
N THR A 216 -10.96 -14.84 6.55
CA THR A 216 -10.77 -14.46 7.96
C THR A 216 -11.08 -12.98 8.18
N GLU A 217 -10.68 -12.09 7.27
CA GLU A 217 -11.05 -10.67 7.30
C GLU A 217 -12.57 -10.46 7.25
N ASP A 218 -13.24 -11.18 6.35
CA ASP A 218 -14.70 -11.11 6.25
C ASP A 218 -15.40 -11.61 7.52
N ALA A 219 -14.84 -12.62 8.18
CA ALA A 219 -15.34 -13.11 9.48
C ALA A 219 -15.14 -12.09 10.60
N VAL A 220 -14.00 -11.40 10.66
CA VAL A 220 -13.76 -10.29 11.59
C VAL A 220 -14.76 -9.17 11.35
N LYS A 221 -15.01 -8.79 10.09
CA LYS A 221 -16.01 -7.76 9.76
C LYS A 221 -17.42 -8.17 10.14
N ARG A 222 -17.81 -9.44 9.96
CA ARG A 222 -19.10 -9.97 10.44
C ARG A 222 -19.20 -9.89 11.97
N PHE A 223 -18.16 -10.29 12.68
CA PHE A 223 -18.10 -10.17 14.14
C PHE A 223 -18.20 -8.72 14.61
N GLN A 224 -17.41 -7.81 14.02
CA GLN A 224 -17.44 -6.38 14.36
C GLN A 224 -18.83 -5.77 14.18
N ARG A 225 -19.55 -6.13 13.11
CA ARG A 225 -20.97 -5.73 12.93
C ARG A 225 -21.86 -6.26 14.05
N ALA A 226 -21.75 -7.55 14.37
CA ALA A 226 -22.57 -8.18 15.40
C ALA A 226 -22.27 -7.64 16.82
N ALA A 227 -21.04 -7.19 17.05
CA ALA A 227 -20.59 -6.58 18.30
C ALA A 227 -20.76 -5.04 18.35
N ASN A 228 -21.39 -4.42 17.33
CA ASN A 228 -21.55 -2.96 17.19
C ASN A 228 -20.23 -2.16 17.28
N LEU A 229 -19.17 -2.67 16.66
CA LEU A 229 -17.84 -2.03 16.57
C LEU A 229 -17.61 -1.36 15.21
N SER A 230 -16.49 -0.62 15.09
CA SER A 230 -15.95 -0.20 13.79
C SER A 230 -15.69 -1.43 12.91
N VAL A 231 -16.23 -1.42 11.69
CA VAL A 231 -16.15 -2.55 10.74
C VAL A 231 -15.01 -2.31 9.76
N ASP A 232 -13.79 -2.34 10.26
CA ASP A 232 -12.56 -2.08 9.50
C ASP A 232 -11.82 -3.37 9.12
N GLY A 233 -12.25 -4.53 9.62
CA GLY A 233 -11.57 -5.81 9.39
C GLY A 233 -10.26 -5.97 10.17
N ILE A 234 -9.98 -5.06 11.10
CA ILE A 234 -8.77 -5.06 11.93
C ILE A 234 -9.13 -5.48 13.36
N VAL A 235 -8.45 -6.50 13.85
CA VAL A 235 -8.58 -6.97 15.23
C VAL A 235 -7.65 -6.16 16.13
N GLY A 236 -8.07 -4.93 16.44
CA GLY A 236 -7.45 -4.07 17.45
C GLY A 236 -7.94 -4.32 18.88
N PRO A 237 -7.49 -3.52 19.87
CA PRO A 237 -7.84 -3.71 21.28
C PRO A 237 -9.35 -3.82 21.55
N GLU A 238 -10.18 -2.98 20.93
CA GLU A 238 -11.64 -3.02 21.09
C GLU A 238 -12.25 -4.31 20.54
N THR A 239 -11.85 -4.73 19.33
CA THR A 239 -12.27 -5.99 18.72
C THR A 239 -11.82 -7.19 19.55
N ARG A 240 -10.58 -7.18 20.07
CA ARG A 240 -10.05 -8.24 20.95
C ARG A 240 -10.83 -8.36 22.25
N ASP A 241 -11.14 -7.23 22.86
CA ASP A 241 -11.91 -7.18 24.09
C ASP A 241 -13.34 -7.67 23.88
N ALA A 242 -13.97 -7.28 22.77
CA ALA A 242 -15.29 -7.79 22.40
C ALA A 242 -15.24 -9.30 22.16
N LEU A 243 -14.28 -9.82 21.38
CA LEU A 243 -14.14 -11.27 21.11
C LEU A 243 -14.03 -12.09 22.40
N LYS A 244 -13.39 -11.55 23.44
CA LYS A 244 -13.28 -12.20 24.76
C LYS A 244 -14.59 -12.18 25.55
N ARG A 245 -15.32 -11.07 25.52
CA ARG A 245 -16.56 -10.87 26.30
C ARG A 245 -17.81 -11.40 25.61
N TYR A 246 -17.72 -11.68 24.32
CA TYR A 246 -18.80 -12.22 23.50
C TYR A 246 -19.01 -13.70 23.86
N ASP A 247 -19.68 -13.97 24.99
CA ASP A 247 -20.39 -15.22 25.34
C ASP A 247 -20.86 -15.16 26.80
N GLN A 248 -22.15 -14.88 27.02
CA GLN A 248 -23.05 -15.52 28.01
C GLN A 248 -24.48 -15.08 27.61
N ASP A 249 -25.36 -16.03 27.34
CA ASP A 249 -26.83 -15.90 27.22
C ASP A 249 -27.42 -15.14 26.03
N VAL A 250 -27.48 -15.78 24.85
CA VAL A 250 -28.67 -15.64 23.98
C VAL A 250 -29.08 -17.03 23.48
N PRO A 251 -30.32 -17.49 23.76
CA PRO A 251 -30.80 -18.77 23.29
C PRO A 251 -30.86 -18.82 21.75
N LEU A 252 -30.59 -20.01 21.21
CA LEU A 252 -30.70 -20.39 19.80
C LEU A 252 -31.94 -19.74 19.13
N ILE A 253 -31.74 -18.64 18.42
CA ILE A 253 -32.66 -18.22 17.35
C ILE A 253 -32.05 -18.74 16.06
N GLU A 254 -32.66 -19.82 15.63
CA GLU A 254 -32.59 -20.48 14.33
C GLU A 254 -32.46 -19.46 13.18
N LEU A 255 -31.23 -19.31 12.68
CA LEU A 255 -30.98 -18.87 11.31
C LEU A 255 -30.23 -20.00 10.60
N ALA A 256 -30.94 -21.12 10.45
CA ALA A 256 -30.63 -22.08 9.41
C ALA A 256 -30.91 -21.42 8.04
N SER A 257 -29.99 -21.68 7.11
CA SER A 257 -29.90 -21.17 5.74
C SER A 257 -31.20 -21.20 4.91
N PRO A 258 -31.22 -20.39 3.84
CA PRO A 258 -31.48 -20.91 2.50
C PRO A 258 -30.25 -20.66 1.62
N THR A 259 -29.41 -21.68 1.41
CA THR A 259 -29.34 -22.56 0.22
C THR A 259 -28.79 -21.88 -1.02
N ASP A 260 -27.76 -22.54 -1.54
CA ASP A 260 -27.15 -22.41 -2.86
C ASP A 260 -28.11 -21.90 -3.94
N VAL A 261 -27.75 -20.76 -4.51
CA VAL A 261 -27.90 -20.50 -5.94
C VAL A 261 -26.62 -19.84 -6.40
N ASP A 262 -25.84 -20.61 -7.16
CA ASP A 262 -24.85 -20.10 -8.10
C ASP A 262 -25.55 -19.11 -9.05
N THR A 263 -25.38 -17.82 -8.84
CA THR A 263 -25.48 -16.83 -9.91
C THR A 263 -24.44 -15.74 -9.68
N ASP A 264 -23.40 -15.82 -10.52
CA ASP A 264 -22.60 -14.71 -11.01
C ASP A 264 -23.44 -13.42 -11.13
N ASP A 265 -23.16 -12.43 -10.26
CA ASP A 265 -23.47 -11.02 -10.51
C ASP A 265 -22.46 -10.11 -9.78
N GLY A 266 -21.43 -9.70 -10.52
CA GLY A 266 -20.42 -8.73 -10.12
C GLY A 266 -20.91 -7.27 -10.15
N GLY A 267 -21.98 -6.97 -9.41
CA GLY A 267 -22.71 -5.70 -9.55
C GLY A 267 -22.58 -4.63 -8.44
N LEU A 268 -21.87 -4.87 -7.32
CA LEU A 268 -22.05 -4.03 -6.11
C LEU A 268 -20.80 -3.33 -5.53
N TYR A 269 -19.68 -3.22 -6.26
CA TYR A 269 -18.44 -2.61 -5.72
C TYR A 269 -18.00 -1.33 -6.45
N GLU A 270 -18.86 -0.30 -6.59
CA GLU A 270 -18.47 0.94 -7.30
C GLU A 270 -18.56 2.28 -6.53
N LEU A 271 -18.58 2.26 -5.19
CA LEU A 271 -18.71 3.49 -4.38
C LEU A 271 -17.53 3.88 -3.47
N GLU A 272 -16.43 3.14 -3.41
CA GLU A 272 -15.36 3.41 -2.42
C GLU A 272 -14.02 3.91 -3.01
N SER A 273 -14.02 5.00 -3.79
CA SER A 273 -12.76 5.60 -4.32
C SER A 273 -12.48 7.05 -3.88
N ARG A 274 -13.35 7.68 -3.08
CA ARG A 274 -13.12 9.07 -2.64
C ARG A 274 -12.52 9.14 -1.24
N ARG A 275 -11.39 9.84 -1.11
CA ARG A 275 -10.74 10.09 0.18
C ARG A 275 -11.63 10.94 1.10
N THR A 276 -11.53 10.72 2.41
CA THR A 276 -12.27 11.51 3.41
C THR A 276 -11.62 12.88 3.59
N LEU A 277 -12.38 13.97 3.48
CA LEU A 277 -11.86 15.34 3.63
C LEU A 277 -12.17 15.91 5.01
N ARG A 278 -11.21 16.57 5.65
CA ARG A 278 -11.35 17.12 7.01
C ARG A 278 -10.32 18.21 7.29
N LEU A 279 -10.55 18.98 8.35
CA LEU A 279 -9.60 19.98 8.83
C LEU A 279 -8.36 19.30 9.42
N LEU A 280 -7.20 19.48 8.78
CA LEU A 280 -5.90 18.96 9.23
C LEU A 280 -4.85 20.08 9.28
N SER A 281 -3.72 19.86 9.93
CA SER A 281 -2.56 20.75 9.88
C SER A 281 -1.35 19.99 9.33
N PRO A 282 -0.80 20.36 8.15
CA PRO A 282 -1.26 21.43 7.27
C PRO A 282 -2.63 21.13 6.64
N TYR A 283 -3.35 22.17 6.22
CA TYR A 283 -4.68 22.04 5.61
C TYR A 283 -4.63 21.15 4.37
N MET A 284 -5.64 20.28 4.22
CA MET A 284 -5.76 19.47 3.02
C MET A 284 -5.94 20.37 1.81
N ARG A 285 -5.36 19.97 0.66
CA ARG A 285 -5.48 20.70 -0.61
C ARG A 285 -5.83 19.75 -1.75
N GLY A 286 -6.55 20.25 -2.76
CA GLY A 286 -6.87 19.48 -3.95
C GLY A 286 -8.16 19.91 -4.66
N GLU A 287 -8.31 19.46 -5.90
CA GLU A 287 -9.51 19.71 -6.73
C GLU A 287 -10.77 19.08 -6.12
N ASP A 288 -10.64 17.94 -5.44
CA ASP A 288 -11.76 17.32 -4.72
C ASP A 288 -12.29 18.16 -3.55
N ILE A 289 -11.43 19.03 -2.98
CA ILE A 289 -11.85 20.01 -1.96
C ILE A 289 -12.51 21.20 -2.63
N ARG A 290 -12.03 21.64 -3.79
CA ARG A 290 -12.66 22.69 -4.60
C ARG A 290 -14.07 22.27 -5.02
N ASP A 291 -14.24 21.06 -5.52
CA ASP A 291 -15.54 20.49 -5.89
C ASP A 291 -16.52 20.48 -4.71
N VAL A 292 -16.04 20.09 -3.52
CA VAL A 292 -16.87 20.12 -2.32
C VAL A 292 -17.22 21.55 -1.93
N GLN A 293 -16.25 22.47 -1.95
CA GLN A 293 -16.46 23.88 -1.63
C GLN A 293 -17.53 24.50 -2.53
N GLU A 294 -17.49 24.22 -3.83
CA GLU A 294 -18.52 24.65 -4.80
C GLU A 294 -19.90 24.07 -4.44
N LYS A 295 -19.98 22.76 -4.18
CA LYS A 295 -21.24 22.06 -3.86
C LYS A 295 -21.86 22.48 -2.54
N ILE A 296 -21.08 22.94 -1.56
CA ILE A 296 -21.57 23.38 -0.24
C ILE A 296 -21.70 24.91 -0.09
N GLY A 297 -21.28 25.68 -1.11
CA GLY A 297 -21.31 27.15 -1.10
C GLY A 297 -20.22 27.78 -0.21
N ALA A 298 -19.01 27.21 -0.20
CA ALA A 298 -17.81 27.78 0.42
C ALA A 298 -16.92 28.47 -0.63
N VAL A 299 -15.91 29.20 -0.20
CA VAL A 299 -14.88 29.75 -1.11
C VAL A 299 -14.10 28.58 -1.72
N ALA A 300 -14.15 28.45 -3.04
CA ALA A 300 -13.58 27.33 -3.80
C ALA A 300 -12.06 27.47 -4.06
N ASP A 301 -11.29 27.69 -3.00
CA ASP A 301 -9.83 27.89 -3.07
C ASP A 301 -9.04 26.56 -3.15
N GLY A 302 -9.74 25.41 -3.00
CA GLY A 302 -9.14 24.08 -2.97
C GLY A 302 -8.41 23.77 -1.67
N ILE A 303 -8.64 24.53 -0.58
CA ILE A 303 -8.00 24.36 0.73
C ILE A 303 -9.05 24.03 1.80
N PHE A 304 -8.89 22.89 2.48
CA PHE A 304 -9.76 22.46 3.58
C PHE A 304 -9.33 23.12 4.89
N GLY A 305 -9.52 24.44 4.98
CA GLY A 305 -9.28 25.25 6.17
C GLY A 305 -10.47 25.32 7.12
N PRO A 306 -10.37 26.06 8.24
CA PRO A 306 -11.43 26.15 9.25
C PRO A 306 -12.77 26.65 8.67
N ALA A 307 -12.72 27.56 7.69
CA ALA A 307 -13.90 28.05 6.98
C ALA A 307 -14.60 26.94 6.17
N THR A 308 -13.84 26.10 5.48
CA THR A 308 -14.36 24.93 4.74
C THR A 308 -14.99 23.91 5.68
N ALA A 309 -14.34 23.63 6.82
CA ALA A 309 -14.88 22.72 7.83
C ALA A 309 -16.23 23.21 8.39
N GLU A 310 -16.37 24.51 8.65
CA GLU A 310 -17.64 25.07 9.13
C GLU A 310 -18.72 25.06 8.03
N ALA A 311 -18.35 25.28 6.78
CA ALA A 311 -19.27 25.12 5.66
C ALA A 311 -19.79 23.68 5.52
N VAL A 312 -18.91 22.68 5.72
CA VAL A 312 -19.30 21.26 5.71
C VAL A 312 -20.26 20.96 6.86
N ARG A 313 -20.00 21.45 8.08
CA ARG A 313 -20.94 21.30 9.22
C ARG A 313 -22.32 21.88 8.92
N ARG A 314 -22.37 23.09 8.35
CA ARG A 314 -23.65 23.70 7.96
C ARG A 314 -24.38 22.88 6.91
N TYR A 315 -23.66 22.35 5.91
CA TYR A 315 -24.23 21.48 4.89
C TYR A 315 -24.81 20.19 5.50
N GLN A 316 -24.05 19.54 6.39
CA GLN A 316 -24.47 18.32 7.08
C GLN A 316 -25.73 18.54 7.93
N ARG A 317 -25.79 19.65 8.69
CA ARG A 317 -27.00 20.03 9.44
C ARG A 317 -28.24 20.15 8.56
N ARG A 318 -28.12 20.78 7.39
CA ARG A 318 -29.24 20.91 6.43
C ARG A 318 -29.69 19.59 5.83
N LYS A 319 -28.78 18.62 5.67
CA LYS A 319 -29.05 17.31 5.06
C LYS A 319 -29.41 16.23 6.08
N GLY A 320 -29.57 16.58 7.37
CA GLY A 320 -29.86 15.60 8.42
C GLY A 320 -28.71 14.63 8.69
N LEU A 321 -27.47 15.01 8.36
CA LEU A 321 -26.27 14.24 8.62
C LEU A 321 -25.63 14.64 9.95
N VAL A 322 -24.73 13.80 10.46
CA VAL A 322 -23.87 14.14 11.60
C VAL A 322 -23.03 15.37 11.24
N SER A 323 -23.14 16.43 12.04
CA SER A 323 -22.51 17.74 11.80
C SER A 323 -21.06 17.81 12.31
N ASP A 324 -20.21 16.89 11.85
CA ASP A 324 -18.83 16.76 12.32
C ASP A 324 -17.81 17.63 11.56
N GLY A 325 -18.16 18.10 10.36
CA GLY A 325 -17.27 18.88 9.48
C GLY A 325 -16.35 18.02 8.63
N ILE A 326 -16.68 16.73 8.47
CA ILE A 326 -15.93 15.72 7.73
C ILE A 326 -16.71 15.28 6.49
N VAL A 327 -16.04 15.27 5.34
CA VAL A 327 -16.59 14.75 4.09
C VAL A 327 -16.24 13.27 3.99
N GLY A 328 -16.99 12.43 4.71
CA GLY A 328 -16.93 10.97 4.64
C GLY A 328 -17.96 10.39 3.64
N PRO A 329 -18.07 9.06 3.51
CA PRO A 329 -18.91 8.40 2.50
C PRO A 329 -20.38 8.87 2.46
N ARG A 330 -21.00 9.14 3.62
CA ARG A 330 -22.39 9.65 3.69
C ARG A 330 -22.50 11.11 3.27
N THR A 331 -21.51 11.94 3.60
CA THR A 331 -21.42 13.32 3.13
C THR A 331 -21.17 13.34 1.61
N TRP A 332 -20.30 12.47 1.10
CA TRP A 332 -20.07 12.27 -0.33
C TRP A 332 -21.33 11.83 -1.06
N GLN A 333 -22.05 10.85 -0.54
CA GLN A 333 -23.31 10.38 -1.10
C GLN A 333 -24.34 11.52 -1.17
N ALA A 334 -24.47 12.34 -0.12
CA ALA A 334 -25.37 13.49 -0.13
C ALA A 334 -24.95 14.59 -1.13
N LEU A 335 -23.65 14.80 -1.30
CA LEU A 335 -23.07 15.73 -2.29
C LEU A 335 -23.25 15.22 -3.73
N ASP A 336 -23.28 13.91 -3.91
CA ASP A 336 -23.50 13.24 -5.20
C ASP A 336 -24.98 13.15 -5.57
N GLN A 337 -25.87 13.02 -4.58
CA GLN A 337 -27.33 13.06 -4.80
C GLN A 337 -27.85 14.46 -5.16
N ASN A 338 -27.03 15.50 -4.99
CA ASN A 338 -27.29 16.85 -5.51
C ASN A 338 -26.84 17.02 -6.97
N ASP A 339 -26.23 16.01 -7.60
CA ASP A 339 -25.59 16.12 -8.91
C ASP A 339 -26.53 15.63 -10.03
N THR A 340 -27.54 16.44 -10.35
CA THR A 340 -28.27 16.30 -11.60
C THR A 340 -27.39 16.81 -12.75
N GLY A 341 -26.52 15.92 -13.26
CA GLY A 341 -26.01 15.97 -14.63
C GLY A 341 -24.83 16.91 -14.91
N GLY A 342 -23.60 16.37 -14.84
CA GLY A 342 -22.45 16.95 -15.55
C GLY A 342 -21.11 16.48 -15.01
N VAL A 343 -20.52 15.42 -15.59
CA VAL A 343 -19.08 15.14 -15.39
C VAL A 343 -18.28 16.15 -16.25
N PRO A 344 -17.49 17.08 -15.69
CA PRO A 344 -16.73 18.02 -16.49
C PRO A 344 -15.50 17.36 -17.13
N TYR A 345 -15.03 17.92 -18.26
CA TYR A 345 -13.80 17.49 -18.91
C TYR A 345 -12.59 17.81 -18.02
N SER A 346 -11.93 16.80 -17.47
CA SER A 346 -10.87 16.98 -16.47
C SER A 346 -9.48 16.56 -16.96
N ARG A 347 -9.36 15.83 -18.07
CA ARG A 347 -8.09 15.31 -18.61
C ARG A 347 -8.24 14.77 -20.03
N LEU A 348 -7.10 14.64 -20.74
CA LEU A 348 -7.03 13.95 -22.03
C LEU A 348 -7.24 12.44 -21.85
N ILE A 349 -8.09 11.83 -22.68
CA ILE A 349 -8.39 10.40 -22.66
C ILE A 349 -8.00 9.80 -24.02
N PHE A 350 -7.07 8.85 -24.03
CA PHE A 350 -6.54 8.22 -25.25
C PHE A 350 -5.91 6.86 -24.93
N LEU A 351 -5.54 6.10 -25.96
CA LEU A 351 -4.92 4.80 -25.79
C LEU A 351 -3.49 4.94 -25.22
N THR A 352 -3.24 4.35 -24.06
CA THR A 352 -1.94 4.34 -23.37
C THR A 352 -1.58 2.94 -22.90
N ASN A 353 -0.33 2.70 -22.49
CA ASN A 353 0.06 1.48 -21.79
C ASN A 353 0.68 1.85 -20.42
N PRO A 354 0.01 1.56 -19.29
CA PRO A 354 -1.27 0.87 -19.16
C PRO A 354 -2.45 1.72 -19.65
N TYR A 355 -3.58 1.08 -19.97
CA TYR A 355 -4.79 1.77 -20.47
C TYR A 355 -5.33 2.77 -19.44
N ILE A 356 -5.76 3.93 -19.92
CA ILE A 356 -6.46 4.92 -19.12
C ILE A 356 -7.78 4.32 -18.63
N GLN A 357 -8.10 4.49 -17.35
CA GLN A 357 -9.37 4.03 -16.77
C GLN A 357 -10.10 5.17 -16.07
N GLY A 358 -11.42 5.06 -15.90
CA GLY A 358 -12.18 6.02 -15.10
C GLY A 358 -13.65 6.20 -15.48
N ARG A 359 -14.38 6.95 -14.65
CA ARG A 359 -15.81 7.27 -14.88
C ARG A 359 -16.02 8.15 -16.11
N ASP A 360 -15.04 8.97 -16.46
CA ASP A 360 -14.98 9.75 -17.70
C ASP A 360 -14.84 8.83 -18.93
N VAL A 361 -14.06 7.76 -18.83
CA VAL A 361 -13.98 6.70 -19.85
C VAL A 361 -15.32 5.98 -20.01
N LYS A 362 -15.98 5.57 -18.90
CA LYS A 362 -17.33 4.97 -18.97
C LYS A 362 -18.33 5.91 -19.64
N ARG A 363 -18.26 7.20 -19.35
CA ARG A 363 -19.13 8.21 -19.97
C ARG A 363 -18.88 8.32 -21.49
N VAL A 364 -17.62 8.31 -21.92
CA VAL A 364 -17.26 8.27 -23.34
C VAL A 364 -17.78 6.98 -23.98
N GLN A 365 -17.56 5.82 -23.36
CA GLN A 365 -18.04 4.53 -23.85
C GLN A 365 -19.57 4.49 -24.01
N ARG A 366 -20.30 5.04 -23.03
CA ARG A 366 -21.76 5.22 -23.07
C ARG A 366 -22.20 6.07 -24.26
N ALA A 367 -21.58 7.24 -24.44
CA ALA A 367 -21.91 8.14 -25.55
C ALA A 367 -21.54 7.54 -26.93
N LEU A 368 -20.56 6.64 -26.97
CA LEU A 368 -20.17 5.90 -28.16
C LEU A 368 -20.98 4.61 -28.37
N ASN A 369 -21.90 4.29 -27.45
CA ASN A 369 -22.73 3.08 -27.46
C ASN A 369 -21.90 1.78 -27.55
N ILE A 370 -20.83 1.69 -26.74
CA ILE A 370 -19.98 0.50 -26.60
C ILE A 370 -19.96 0.03 -25.13
N SER A 371 -19.37 -1.14 -24.86
CA SER A 371 -19.23 -1.68 -23.50
C SER A 371 -18.55 -0.67 -22.56
N GLU A 372 -19.17 -0.40 -21.41
CA GLU A 372 -18.74 0.58 -20.42
C GLU A 372 -17.85 -0.02 -19.33
N ASP A 373 -16.83 -0.77 -19.73
CA ASP A 373 -15.87 -1.37 -18.80
C ASP A 373 -14.99 -0.34 -18.05
N GLY A 374 -15.05 0.93 -18.47
CA GLY A 374 -14.29 2.03 -17.90
C GLY A 374 -12.81 2.01 -18.27
N ILE A 375 -12.41 1.20 -19.25
CA ILE A 375 -11.04 1.02 -19.72
C ILE A 375 -10.92 1.56 -21.15
N PHE A 376 -10.00 2.50 -21.36
CA PHE A 376 -9.69 3.04 -22.67
C PHE A 376 -8.67 2.13 -23.37
N GLY A 377 -9.13 0.94 -23.73
CA GLY A 377 -8.39 -0.06 -24.50
C GLY A 377 -8.58 0.09 -26.02
N PRO A 378 -8.06 -0.85 -26.82
CA PRO A 378 -8.09 -0.78 -28.29
C PRO A 378 -9.51 -0.66 -28.87
N ILE A 379 -10.52 -1.26 -28.21
CA ILE A 379 -11.93 -1.16 -28.61
C ILE A 379 -12.44 0.28 -28.45
N THR A 380 -12.16 0.91 -27.30
CA THR A 380 -12.55 2.29 -27.00
C THR A 380 -11.82 3.28 -27.90
N ASP A 381 -10.51 3.08 -28.15
CA ASP A 381 -9.74 3.88 -29.11
C ASP A 381 -10.32 3.81 -30.52
N GLN A 382 -10.64 2.61 -30.99
CA GLN A 382 -11.25 2.41 -32.30
C GLN A 382 -12.62 3.09 -32.40
N ALA A 383 -13.43 3.03 -31.34
CA ALA A 383 -14.73 3.71 -31.28
C ALA A 383 -14.59 5.24 -31.30
N VAL A 384 -13.60 5.80 -30.58
CA VAL A 384 -13.29 7.24 -30.61
C VAL A 384 -12.84 7.67 -32.01
N ARG A 385 -11.95 6.92 -32.66
CA ARG A 385 -11.53 7.21 -34.05
C ARG A 385 -12.70 7.17 -35.03
N ASN A 386 -13.61 6.21 -34.87
CA ASN A 386 -14.81 6.12 -35.70
C ASN A 386 -15.76 7.30 -35.47
N PHE A 387 -15.93 7.74 -34.22
CA PHE A 387 -16.69 8.94 -33.87
C PHE A 387 -16.06 10.20 -34.46
N GLN A 388 -14.76 10.39 -34.27
CA GLN A 388 -14.03 11.54 -34.83
C GLN A 388 -14.16 11.61 -36.36
N ARG A 389 -14.10 10.46 -37.04
CA ARG A 389 -14.34 10.37 -38.48
C ARG A 389 -15.75 10.82 -38.86
N ARG A 390 -16.78 10.38 -38.13
CA ARG A 390 -18.19 10.74 -38.38
C ARG A 390 -18.45 12.23 -38.14
N GLU A 391 -17.88 12.76 -37.07
CA GLU A 391 -18.04 14.17 -36.67
C GLU A 391 -17.07 15.13 -37.38
N ARG A 392 -16.26 14.63 -38.34
CA ARG A 392 -15.27 15.40 -39.09
C ARG A 392 -14.23 16.12 -38.20
N LEU A 393 -13.83 15.47 -37.12
CA LEU A 393 -12.75 15.90 -36.22
C LEU A 393 -11.40 15.30 -36.66
N ASN A 394 -10.30 15.75 -36.03
CA ASN A 394 -9.00 15.10 -36.19
C ASN A 394 -9.07 13.64 -35.71
N ILE A 395 -8.65 12.68 -36.53
CA ILE A 395 -8.80 11.24 -36.25
C ILE A 395 -7.55 10.73 -35.52
N ASP A 396 -7.32 11.25 -34.32
CA ASP A 396 -6.13 10.96 -33.51
C ASP A 396 -6.38 9.92 -32.40
N GLY A 397 -7.63 9.53 -32.15
CA GLY A 397 -8.02 8.63 -31.06
C GLY A 397 -8.01 9.29 -29.68
N ILE A 398 -7.82 10.61 -29.62
CA ILE A 398 -7.75 11.39 -28.40
C ILE A 398 -9.09 12.06 -28.14
N VAL A 399 -9.70 11.77 -27.01
CA VAL A 399 -10.83 12.54 -26.49
C VAL A 399 -10.28 13.81 -25.84
N GLY A 400 -9.92 14.78 -26.68
CA GLY A 400 -9.59 16.14 -26.28
C GLY A 400 -10.82 17.04 -26.12
N PRO A 401 -10.65 18.34 -25.80
CA PRO A 401 -11.77 19.27 -25.59
C PRO A 401 -12.78 19.30 -26.74
N ASN A 402 -12.30 19.23 -27.99
CA ASN A 402 -13.15 19.23 -29.18
C ASN A 402 -13.99 17.94 -29.31
N THR A 403 -13.34 16.78 -29.12
CA THR A 403 -14.02 15.47 -29.13
C THR A 403 -15.03 15.39 -27.97
N TRP A 404 -14.67 15.89 -26.79
CA TRP A 404 -15.52 15.90 -25.61
C TRP A 404 -16.75 16.80 -25.78
N SER A 405 -16.55 18.02 -26.27
CA SER A 405 -17.64 18.96 -26.57
C SER A 405 -18.61 18.34 -27.58
N ARG A 406 -18.13 17.56 -28.55
CA ARG A 406 -19.00 16.91 -29.52
C ARG A 406 -19.77 15.70 -28.97
N LEU A 407 -19.23 15.02 -27.97
CA LEU A 407 -19.89 13.89 -27.31
C LEU A 407 -20.99 14.33 -26.34
N PHE A 408 -20.86 15.53 -25.75
CA PHE A 408 -21.65 15.92 -24.57
C PHE A 408 -22.19 17.35 -24.58
N GLY A 409 -21.87 18.14 -25.60
CA GLY A 409 -22.27 19.54 -25.74
C GLY A 409 -23.44 19.75 -26.69
#